data_AF-A0A015K1F8-F1
#
_entry.id   AF-A0A015K1F8-F1
#
_cell.length_a   1.000
_cell.length_b   1.000
_cell.length_c   1.000
_cell.angle_alpha   90.00
_cell.angle_beta   90.00
_cell.angle_gamma   90.00
#
_symmetry.space_group_name_H-M   'P 1'
#
loop_
_entity.id
_entity.type
_entity.pdbx_description
1 polymer ?
#
loop_
_entity_poly.entity_id
_entity_poly.type
_entity_poly.pdbx_seq_one_letter_code
_entity_poly.pdbx_strand_id
1 'polypeptide(L)'
;MANLVAKIEELLVYDSLDALCGASVVYLTIEENVLLPYNKVRELVDRAVNSSLTKIDDLERKTKVLEILPQVSYNDEITADK
;
A
#
# COMPACT_ATOMS: atom_id res chain seq x y z
N MET A 1 -15.89 -9.90 2.36
CA MET A 1 -14.84 -8.90 2.10
C MET A 1 -14.16 -9.26 0.78
N ALA A 2 -14.12 -8.32 -0.16
CA ALA A 2 -13.20 -8.44 -1.28
C ALA A 2 -11.78 -8.47 -0.70
N ASN A 3 -10.90 -9.32 -1.22
CA ASN A 3 -9.55 -9.48 -0.70
C ASN A 3 -8.78 -8.16 -0.87
N LEU A 4 -8.67 -7.34 0.19
CA LEU A 4 -8.00 -6.02 0.16
C LEU A 4 -6.56 -6.14 -0.35
N VAL A 5 -5.87 -7.24 -0.02
CA VAL A 5 -4.53 -7.54 -0.55
C VAL A 5 -4.55 -7.61 -2.07
N ALA A 6 -5.56 -8.27 -2.67
CA ALA A 6 -5.68 -8.38 -4.12
C ALA A 6 -5.98 -7.03 -4.78
N LYS A 7 -6.80 -6.16 -4.15
CA LYS A 7 -7.06 -4.80 -4.66
C LYS A 7 -5.81 -3.93 -4.63
N ILE A 8 -5.05 -3.98 -3.53
CA ILE A 8 -3.79 -3.26 -3.40
C ILE A 8 -2.81 -3.80 -4.45
N GLU A 9 -2.68 -5.12 -4.57
CA GLU A 9 -1.82 -5.76 -5.57
C GLU A 9 -2.17 -5.35 -7.00
N GLU A 10 -3.46 -5.31 -7.35
CA GLU A 10 -3.92 -4.87 -8.67
C GLU A 10 -3.45 -3.43 -8.97
N LEU A 11 -3.57 -2.53 -7.99
CA LEU A 11 -3.04 -1.16 -8.10
C LEU A 11 -1.51 -1.17 -8.31
N LEU A 12 -0.77 -1.94 -7.48
CA LEU A 12 0.70 -1.98 -7.54
C LEU A 12 1.23 -2.53 -8.87
N VAL A 13 0.59 -3.56 -9.41
CA VAL A 13 1.05 -4.26 -10.61
C VAL A 13 0.61 -3.57 -11.89
N TYR A 14 -0.64 -3.10 -11.96
CA TYR A 14 -1.26 -2.71 -13.24
C TYR A 14 -1.60 -1.22 -13.38
N ASP A 15 -1.72 -0.46 -12.30
CA ASP A 15 -2.08 0.97 -12.38
C ASP A 15 -0.90 1.83 -12.89
N SER A 16 -1.14 3.08 -13.24
CA SER A 16 -0.11 4.05 -13.64
C SER A 16 0.93 4.28 -12.54
N LEU A 17 2.17 4.57 -12.93
CA LEU A 17 3.22 4.90 -11.97
C LEU A 17 2.90 6.16 -11.14
N ASP A 18 2.06 7.06 -11.65
CA ASP A 18 1.65 8.28 -10.94
C ASP A 18 0.61 8.00 -9.85
N ALA A 19 -0.14 6.90 -9.97
CA ALA A 19 -1.08 6.45 -8.94
C ALA A 19 -0.40 5.73 -7.77
N LEU A 20 0.86 5.30 -7.93
CA LEU A 20 1.61 4.54 -6.92
C LEU A 20 2.13 5.45 -5.80
N CYS A 21 1.34 5.58 -4.75
CA CYS A 21 1.74 6.26 -3.51
C CYS A 21 1.06 5.65 -2.29
N GLY A 22 1.59 5.94 -1.11
CA GLY A 22 1.04 5.48 0.17
C GLY A 22 -0.40 5.92 0.38
N ALA A 23 -0.78 7.12 -0.07
CA ALA A 23 -2.16 7.60 0.06
C ALA A 23 -3.16 6.75 -0.73
N SER A 24 -2.84 6.38 -1.97
CA SER A 24 -3.69 5.48 -2.79
C SER A 24 -3.89 4.13 -2.13
N VAL A 25 -2.81 3.56 -1.57
CA VAL A 25 -2.86 2.28 -0.89
C VAL A 25 -3.68 2.34 0.40
N VAL A 26 -3.49 3.39 1.22
CA VAL A 26 -4.29 3.61 2.43
C VAL A 26 -5.76 3.80 2.07
N TYR A 27 -6.07 4.55 1.01
CA TYR A 27 -7.44 4.75 0.55
C TYR A 27 -8.14 3.42 0.23
N LEU A 28 -7.43 2.49 -0.43
CA LEU A 28 -7.97 1.16 -0.74
C LEU A 28 -8.28 0.31 0.50
N THR A 29 -7.69 0.63 1.67
CA THR A 29 -7.99 -0.07 2.92
C THR A 29 -9.22 0.47 3.66
N ILE A 30 -9.83 1.57 3.19
CA ILE A 30 -11.03 2.14 3.79
C ILE A 30 -12.23 1.29 3.35
N GLU A 31 -12.90 0.65 4.31
CA GLU A 31 -14.14 -0.10 4.11
C GLU A 31 -15.26 0.58 4.91
N GLU A 32 -16.45 0.74 4.30
CA GLU A 32 -17.62 1.33 4.97
C GLU A 32 -17.37 2.72 5.62
N ASN A 33 -16.51 3.54 4.98
CA ASN A 33 -16.03 4.84 5.50
C ASN A 33 -15.25 4.75 6.82
N VAL A 34 -14.74 3.57 7.17
CA VAL A 34 -13.92 3.33 8.35
C VAL A 34 -12.49 3.01 7.91
N LEU A 35 -11.54 3.80 8.40
CA LEU A 35 -10.12 3.50 8.25
C LEU A 35 -9.73 2.37 9.20
N LEU A 36 -9.08 1.33 8.66
CA LEU A 36 -8.57 0.24 9.48
C LEU A 36 -7.47 0.72 10.44
N PRO A 37 -7.29 0.05 11.59
CA PRO A 37 -6.16 0.30 12.46
C PRO A 37 -4.83 0.25 11.70
N TYR A 38 -3.89 1.13 12.04
CA TYR A 38 -2.62 1.26 11.34
C TYR A 38 -1.85 -0.07 11.19
N ASN A 39 -1.77 -0.87 12.25
CA ASN A 39 -1.13 -2.19 12.20
C ASN A 39 -1.77 -3.12 11.16
N LYS A 40 -3.08 -3.02 10.95
CA LYS A 40 -3.81 -3.78 9.93
C LYS A 40 -3.57 -3.25 8.53
N VAL A 41 -3.55 -1.93 8.37
CA VAL A 41 -3.14 -1.31 7.10
C VAL A 41 -1.74 -1.79 6.72
N ARG A 42 -0.77 -1.65 7.62
CA ARG A 42 0.62 -2.08 7.41
C ARG A 42 0.74 -3.55 7.05
N GLU A 43 0.04 -4.44 7.77
CA GLU A 43 0.01 -5.88 7.47
C GLU A 43 -0.49 -6.17 6.04
N LEU A 44 -1.55 -5.48 5.61
CA LEU A 44 -2.12 -5.63 4.27
C LEU A 44 -1.16 -5.12 3.19
N VAL A 45 -0.54 -3.96 3.41
CA VAL A 45 0.42 -3.36 2.48
C VAL A 45 1.67 -4.22 2.34
N ASP A 46 2.25 -4.68 3.45
CA ASP A 46 3.43 -5.56 3.45
C ASP A 46 3.16 -6.83 2.63
N ARG A 47 1.98 -7.44 2.82
CA ARG A 47 1.57 -8.63 2.07
C ARG A 47 1.39 -8.35 0.57
N ALA A 48 0.73 -7.25 0.23
CA ALA A 48 0.48 -6.88 -1.16
C ALA A 48 1.77 -6.49 -1.90
N VAL A 49 2.66 -5.73 -1.27
CA VAL A 49 3.98 -5.37 -1.82
C VAL A 49 4.81 -6.61 -2.10
N ASN A 50 4.95 -7.50 -1.11
CA ASN A 50 5.72 -8.73 -1.29
C ASN A 50 5.15 -9.62 -2.41
N SER A 51 3.82 -9.72 -2.52
CA SER A 51 3.21 -10.48 -3.62
C SER A 51 3.43 -9.80 -4.97
N SER A 52 3.27 -8.48 -5.06
CA SER A 52 3.42 -7.70 -6.30
C SER A 52 4.84 -7.77 -6.85
N LEU A 53 5.85 -7.73 -5.99
CA LEU A 53 7.26 -7.79 -6.42
C LEU A 53 7.62 -9.08 -7.15
N THR A 54 6.89 -10.18 -6.92
CA THR A 54 7.06 -11.45 -7.65
C THR A 54 6.43 -11.44 -9.05
N LYS A 55 5.57 -10.46 -9.34
CA LYS A 55 4.76 -10.35 -10.57
C LYS A 55 5.23 -9.24 -11.50
N ILE A 56 6.03 -8.31 -10.99
CA ILE A 56 6.56 -7.19 -11.75
C ILE A 56 7.93 -7.59 -12.29
N ASP A 57 8.20 -7.31 -13.56
CA ASP A 57 9.54 -7.42 -14.15
C ASP A 57 10.21 -6.04 -14.30
N ASP A 58 9.41 -5.00 -14.53
CA ASP A 58 9.87 -3.62 -14.70
C ASP A 58 10.53 -3.05 -13.44
N LEU A 59 11.76 -2.54 -13.60
CA LEU A 59 12.58 -2.08 -12.48
C LEU A 59 12.08 -0.76 -11.89
N GLU A 60 11.58 0.15 -12.72
CA GLU A 60 11.03 1.43 -12.28
C GLU A 60 9.81 1.21 -11.40
N ARG A 61 8.89 0.35 -11.83
CA ARG A 61 7.73 -0.05 -11.04
C ARG A 61 8.13 -0.75 -9.75
N LYS A 62 9.08 -1.71 -9.76
CA LYS A 62 9.58 -2.35 -8.53
C LYS A 62 10.07 -1.31 -7.52
N THR A 63 10.80 -0.31 -7.98
CA THR A 63 11.33 0.77 -7.15
C THR A 63 10.19 1.56 -6.52
N LYS A 64 9.22 2.03 -7.30
CA LYS A 64 8.04 2.74 -6.78
C LYS A 64 7.23 1.90 -5.78
N VAL A 65 7.04 0.61 -6.05
CA VAL A 65 6.31 -0.31 -5.16
C VAL A 65 7.04 -0.48 -3.82
N LEU A 66 8.37 -0.54 -3.82
CA LEU A 66 9.16 -0.60 -2.58
C LEU A 66 9.08 0.69 -1.76
N GLU A 67 9.01 1.86 -2.42
CA GLU A 67 8.88 3.17 -1.76
C GLU A 67 7.57 3.35 -1.00
N ILE A 68 6.55 2.51 -1.24
CA ILE A 68 5.27 2.57 -0.51
C ILE A 68 5.43 2.12 0.94
N LEU A 69 6.31 1.16 1.22
CA LEU A 69 6.54 0.63 2.57
C LEU A 69 6.94 1.73 3.57
N PRO A 70 7.97 2.57 3.30
CA PRO A 70 8.30 3.67 4.19
C PRO A 70 7.18 4.73 4.23
N GLN A 71 6.49 5.03 3.12
CA GLN A 71 5.40 6.03 3.11
C GLN A 71 4.25 5.66 4.06
N VAL A 72 3.96 4.36 4.21
CA VAL A 72 2.97 3.89 5.18
C VAL A 72 3.59 3.84 6.59
N SER A 73 4.86 3.46 6.72
CA SER A 73 5.54 3.31 8.01
C SER A 73 5.88 4.63 8.73
N TYR A 74 6.06 5.74 8.01
CA TYR A 74 6.39 7.06 8.59
C TYR A 74 5.21 7.74 9.31
N ASN A 75 3.99 7.19 9.22
CA ASN A 75 2.83 7.75 9.92
C ASN A 75 2.86 7.54 11.45
N ASP A 76 3.80 6.73 11.97
CA ASP A 76 4.00 6.57 13.41
C ASP A 76 4.57 7.85 14.08
N GLU A 77 5.33 8.69 13.35
CA GLU A 77 5.94 9.89 13.92
C GLU A 77 4.98 11.10 13.98
N ILE A 78 3.96 11.17 13.12
CA ILE A 78 3.04 12.32 13.07
C ILE A 78 1.99 12.28 14.20
N THR A 79 1.81 11.12 14.85
CA THR A 79 0.84 10.97 15.95
C THR A 79 1.47 11.16 17.34
N ALA A 80 2.78 11.40 17.43
CA ALA A 80 3.50 11.56 18.70
C ALA A 80 3.60 13.02 19.21
N ASP A 81 3.03 14.00 18.50
CA ASP A 81 3.07 15.43 18.86
C ASP A 81 1.67 16.05 19.03
N LYS A 82 0.78 15.38 19.79
CA LYS A 82 -0.46 15.97 20.35
C LYS A 82 -0.78 15.45 21.73
#